data_AF-A0A0K0K4Z9-F1
#
_entry.id   AF-A0A0K0K4Z9-F1
#
_cell.length_a   1.000
_cell.length_b   1.000
_cell.length_c   1.000
_cell.angle_alpha   90.00
_cell.angle_beta   90.00
_cell.angle_gamma   90.00
#
_symmetry.space_group_name_H-M   'P 1'
#
loop_
_entity.id
_entity.type
_entity.pdbx_description
1 polymer ?
#
loop_
_entity_poly.entity_id
_entity_poly.type
_entity_poly.pdbx_seq_one_letter_code
_entity_poly.pdbx_strand_id
1 'polypeptide(L)'
;YCGVGCLVDVKTRNNKVIELRGVKDASANKGMLCAKGATLGEILELDGRILTPRIRNKRELAFQETTWENAIAEVAGRLRDILDKYGADAVAMYGSGQLDTEGWYLANKLFKAHFGSNHLDSNSRLCMASAVVAYNTTLGGDGPPTCYDDISHSDCIFIAGSNMADAHPVTFQLIRKFRAKNPDHTLIVVDPRYTNTAKSADIYVPVKPGGDIALFHAIAKIIIAREAADTEFVERYTNNFDDYVAMLADYRLEYLAEEAGVELALIEQVADAFIKSENLLSFYCVGLGQSSVGTAKNQALIDLHLLLGQICREGAGPFSLTGQPNAMG
;
A
#
# COMPACT_ATOMS: atom_id res chain seq x y z
N TYR A 1 -0.30 -13.82 -2.20
CA TYR A 1 0.87 -13.38 -1.41
C TYR A 1 0.79 -11.88 -1.19
N CYS A 2 1.90 -11.13 -1.12
CA CYS A 2 1.86 -9.69 -0.80
C CYS A 2 2.74 -8.87 -1.75
N GLY A 3 2.54 -7.54 -1.74
CA GLY A 3 3.27 -6.56 -2.53
C GLY A 3 4.71 -6.28 -2.09
N VAL A 4 5.27 -7.04 -1.14
CA VAL A 4 6.72 -6.96 -0.85
C VAL A 4 7.56 -7.34 -2.07
N GLY A 5 7.03 -8.22 -2.94
CA GLY A 5 7.75 -8.63 -4.15
C GLY A 5 9.04 -9.40 -3.85
N CYS A 6 9.01 -10.30 -2.86
CA CYS A 6 10.16 -11.15 -2.54
C CYS A 6 10.57 -11.97 -3.76
N LEU A 7 11.82 -11.83 -4.20
CA LEU A 7 12.33 -12.59 -5.34
C LEU A 7 12.70 -14.00 -4.90
N VAL A 8 12.34 -14.98 -5.72
CA VAL A 8 12.53 -16.41 -5.45
C VAL A 8 13.35 -17.09 -6.55
N ASP A 9 14.27 -17.96 -6.14
CA ASP A 9 14.88 -18.98 -7.00
C ASP A 9 14.03 -20.25 -6.89
N VAL A 10 13.59 -20.76 -8.03
CA VAL A 10 12.86 -22.03 -8.11
C VAL A 10 13.67 -23.01 -8.93
N LYS A 11 14.02 -24.17 -8.35
CA LYS A 11 14.61 -25.28 -9.10
C LYS A 11 13.55 -26.32 -9.39
N THR A 12 13.53 -26.76 -10.63
CA THR A 12 12.59 -27.76 -11.11
C THR A 12 13.31 -28.99 -11.65
N ARG A 13 12.70 -30.16 -11.48
CA ARG A 13 13.09 -31.40 -12.14
C ARG A 13 11.83 -32.14 -12.58
N ASN A 14 11.79 -32.59 -13.83
CA ASN A 14 10.64 -33.30 -14.41
C ASN A 14 9.30 -32.55 -14.17
N ASN A 15 9.29 -31.23 -14.43
CA ASN A 15 8.14 -30.34 -14.22
C ASN A 15 7.60 -30.25 -12.79
N LYS A 16 8.41 -30.63 -11.79
CA LYS A 16 8.09 -30.45 -10.37
C LYS A 16 9.07 -29.53 -9.70
N VAL A 17 8.60 -28.72 -8.76
CA VAL A 17 9.45 -27.90 -7.90
C VAL A 17 10.14 -28.82 -6.90
N ILE A 18 11.48 -28.76 -6.86
CA ILE A 18 12.29 -29.56 -5.93
C ILE A 18 12.99 -28.70 -4.88
N GLU A 19 13.17 -27.41 -5.16
CA GLU A 19 13.76 -26.45 -4.25
C GLU A 19 13.18 -25.07 -4.54
N LEU A 20 12.85 -24.34 -3.48
CA LEU A 20 12.42 -22.95 -3.53
C LEU A 20 13.11 -22.18 -2.42
N ARG A 21 13.75 -21.06 -2.77
CA ARG A 21 14.48 -20.21 -1.82
C ARG A 21 14.37 -18.75 -2.21
N GLY A 22 14.57 -17.84 -1.27
CA GLY A 22 14.69 -16.42 -1.57
C GLY A 22 16.02 -16.12 -2.27
N VAL A 23 16.00 -15.21 -3.24
CA VAL A 23 17.23 -14.74 -3.90
C VAL A 23 18.03 -13.89 -2.90
N LYS A 24 19.29 -14.28 -2.67
CA LYS A 24 20.14 -13.70 -1.60
C LYS A 24 20.35 -12.20 -1.75
N ASP A 25 20.63 -11.75 -2.96
CA ASP A 25 21.01 -10.37 -3.24
C ASP A 25 19.82 -9.50 -3.68
N ALA A 26 18.59 -10.03 -3.61
CA ALA A 26 17.39 -9.27 -3.98
C ALA A 26 17.07 -8.18 -2.95
N SER A 27 16.89 -6.94 -3.42
CA SER A 27 16.69 -5.78 -2.54
C SER A 27 15.50 -5.94 -1.59
N ALA A 28 14.39 -6.51 -2.07
CA ALA A 28 13.15 -6.63 -1.29
C ALA A 28 13.24 -7.60 -0.11
N ASN A 29 14.00 -8.69 -0.23
CA ASN A 29 13.96 -9.77 0.76
C ASN A 29 15.33 -10.24 1.28
N LYS A 30 16.44 -9.86 0.63
CA LYS A 30 17.81 -10.21 1.03
C LYS A 30 17.94 -11.71 1.39
N GLY A 31 17.37 -12.57 0.54
CA GLY A 31 17.31 -14.03 0.71
C GLY A 31 16.23 -14.59 1.63
N MET A 32 15.51 -13.75 2.37
CA MET A 32 14.46 -14.19 3.30
C MET A 32 13.15 -14.53 2.57
N LEU A 33 12.35 -15.41 3.17
CA LEU A 33 10.96 -15.65 2.81
C LEU A 33 10.14 -15.80 4.08
N CYS A 34 8.87 -15.39 4.04
CA CYS A 34 7.91 -15.73 5.09
C CYS A 34 7.36 -17.15 4.87
N ALA A 35 6.60 -17.69 5.83
CA ALA A 35 6.00 -19.02 5.74
C ALA A 35 5.18 -19.22 4.45
N LYS A 36 4.43 -18.20 4.04
CA LYS A 36 3.69 -18.22 2.76
C LYS A 36 4.65 -18.36 1.57
N GLY A 37 5.71 -17.53 1.50
CA GLY A 37 6.67 -17.58 0.41
C GLY A 37 7.44 -18.91 0.35
N ALA A 38 7.81 -19.46 1.51
CA ALA A 38 8.54 -20.74 1.60
C ALA A 38 7.71 -21.94 1.11
N THR A 39 6.38 -21.86 1.18
CA THR A 39 5.44 -22.91 0.75
C THR A 39 4.88 -22.68 -0.66
N LEU A 40 5.42 -21.72 -1.42
CA LEU A 40 4.95 -21.40 -2.77
C LEU A 40 5.00 -22.60 -3.74
N GLY A 41 5.92 -23.55 -3.54
CA GLY A 41 6.00 -24.76 -4.37
C GLY A 41 4.76 -25.66 -4.27
N GLU A 42 4.11 -25.71 -3.11
CA GLU A 42 2.96 -26.59 -2.86
C GLU A 42 1.70 -26.14 -3.63
N ILE A 43 1.55 -24.83 -3.86
CA ILE A 43 0.37 -24.28 -4.55
C ILE A 43 0.45 -24.38 -6.08
N LEU A 44 1.60 -24.80 -6.62
CA LEU A 44 1.81 -24.95 -8.06
C LEU A 44 1.33 -26.30 -8.59
N GLU A 45 0.95 -27.21 -7.69
CA GLU A 45 0.38 -28.51 -8.04
C GLU A 45 -0.97 -28.39 -8.78
N LEU A 46 -1.39 -29.49 -9.39
CA LEU A 46 -2.59 -29.53 -10.23
C LEU A 46 -3.88 -29.85 -9.46
N ASP A 47 -3.78 -30.24 -8.20
CA ASP A 47 -4.96 -30.55 -7.39
C ASP A 47 -5.86 -29.31 -7.21
N GLY A 48 -7.17 -29.50 -7.39
CA GLY A 48 -8.16 -28.42 -7.37
C GLY A 48 -8.08 -27.41 -8.54
N ARG A 49 -7.22 -27.61 -9.56
CA ARG A 49 -7.11 -26.70 -10.71
C ARG A 49 -8.21 -26.93 -11.74
N ILE A 50 -8.65 -25.83 -12.37
CA ILE A 50 -9.52 -25.89 -13.56
C ILE A 50 -8.60 -26.11 -14.77
N LEU A 51 -8.57 -27.35 -15.29
CA LEU A 51 -7.67 -27.76 -16.39
C LEU A 51 -8.32 -27.72 -17.77
N THR A 52 -9.65 -27.66 -17.82
CA THR A 52 -10.46 -27.67 -19.05
C THR A 52 -11.41 -26.46 -19.05
N PRO A 53 -11.64 -25.82 -20.21
CA PRO A 53 -12.70 -24.83 -20.35
C PRO A 53 -14.05 -25.43 -19.97
N ARG A 54 -14.91 -24.61 -19.36
CA ARG A 54 -16.26 -25.02 -18.99
C ARG A 54 -17.30 -23.97 -19.37
N ILE A 55 -18.45 -24.42 -19.82
CA ILE A 55 -19.57 -23.58 -20.28
C ILE A 55 -20.87 -23.97 -19.57
N ARG A 56 -21.79 -23.03 -19.41
CA ARG A 56 -23.18 -23.30 -19.00
C ARG A 56 -24.13 -22.45 -19.83
N ASN A 57 -25.22 -23.05 -20.31
CA ASN A 57 -26.18 -22.36 -21.18
C ASN A 57 -27.20 -21.53 -20.42
N LYS A 58 -27.41 -21.86 -19.13
CA LYS A 58 -28.28 -21.13 -18.20
C LYS A 58 -27.58 -21.03 -16.85
N ARG A 59 -27.89 -20.00 -16.07
CA ARG A 59 -27.20 -19.69 -14.81
C ARG A 59 -27.40 -20.78 -13.75
N GLU A 60 -28.53 -21.48 -13.84
CA GLU A 60 -29.05 -22.49 -12.93
C GLU A 60 -28.47 -23.88 -13.23
N LEU A 61 -27.89 -24.06 -14.42
CA LEU A 61 -27.30 -25.33 -14.85
C LEU A 61 -25.84 -25.43 -14.39
N ALA A 62 -25.42 -26.68 -14.16
CA ALA A 62 -24.04 -27.01 -13.91
C ALA A 62 -23.16 -26.69 -15.13
N PHE A 63 -21.90 -26.37 -14.87
CA PHE A 63 -20.88 -26.24 -15.89
C PHE A 63 -20.59 -27.58 -16.57
N GLN A 64 -20.45 -27.56 -17.89
CA GLN A 64 -20.05 -28.70 -18.71
C GLN A 64 -18.70 -28.41 -19.34
N GLU A 65 -17.86 -29.43 -19.49
CA GLU A 65 -16.56 -29.29 -20.17
C GLU A 65 -16.75 -28.98 -21.65
N THR A 66 -15.80 -28.24 -22.22
CA THR A 66 -15.80 -27.87 -23.63
C THR A 66 -14.38 -27.68 -24.15
N THR A 67 -14.22 -27.49 -25.47
CA THR A 67 -12.92 -27.22 -26.07
C THR A 67 -12.57 -25.74 -26.00
N TRP A 68 -11.28 -25.40 -26.15
CA TRP A 68 -10.84 -24.01 -26.20
C TRP A 68 -11.44 -23.25 -27.39
N GLU A 69 -11.54 -23.89 -28.54
CA GLU A 69 -12.13 -23.30 -29.75
C GLU A 69 -13.59 -22.92 -29.50
N ASN A 70 -14.36 -23.81 -28.89
CA ASN A 70 -15.77 -23.54 -28.57
C ASN A 70 -15.92 -22.45 -27.49
N ALA A 71 -15.09 -22.47 -26.44
CA ALA A 71 -15.13 -21.45 -25.40
C ALA A 71 -14.78 -20.05 -25.93
N ILE A 72 -13.75 -19.94 -26.77
CA ILE A 72 -13.34 -18.67 -27.40
C ILE A 72 -14.42 -18.18 -28.36
N ALA A 73 -14.96 -19.06 -29.21
CA ALA A 73 -16.01 -18.71 -30.16
C ALA A 73 -17.28 -18.22 -29.44
N GLU A 74 -17.71 -18.90 -28.38
CA GLU A 74 -18.87 -18.49 -27.59
C GLU A 74 -18.67 -17.12 -26.93
N VAL A 75 -17.51 -16.90 -26.29
CA VAL A 75 -17.20 -15.62 -25.64
C VAL A 75 -17.13 -14.50 -26.65
N ALA A 76 -16.42 -14.69 -27.77
CA ALA A 76 -16.27 -13.70 -28.82
C ALA A 76 -17.63 -13.37 -29.48
N GLY A 77 -18.43 -14.40 -29.79
CA GLY A 77 -19.76 -14.24 -30.38
C GLY A 77 -20.70 -13.44 -29.47
N ARG A 78 -20.80 -13.82 -28.19
CA ARG A 78 -21.64 -13.09 -27.22
C ARG A 78 -21.19 -11.65 -27.00
N LEU A 79 -19.88 -11.43 -26.89
CA LEU A 79 -19.34 -10.08 -26.74
C LEU A 79 -19.66 -9.23 -27.98
N ARG A 80 -19.47 -9.76 -29.18
CA ARG A 80 -19.84 -9.08 -30.44
C ARG A 80 -21.32 -8.75 -30.49
N ASP A 81 -22.19 -9.69 -30.15
CA ASP A 81 -23.65 -9.49 -30.12
C ASP A 81 -24.05 -8.37 -29.14
N ILE A 82 -23.44 -8.33 -27.95
CA ILE A 82 -23.67 -7.28 -26.95
C ILE A 82 -23.17 -5.94 -27.46
N LEU A 83 -21.97 -5.88 -28.03
CA LEU A 83 -21.37 -4.67 -28.57
C LEU A 83 -22.18 -4.10 -29.75
N ASP A 84 -22.67 -4.96 -30.66
CA ASP A 84 -23.53 -4.55 -31.78
C ASP A 84 -24.87 -4.01 -31.32
N LYS A 85 -25.47 -4.65 -30.31
CA LYS A 85 -26.83 -4.33 -29.88
C LYS A 85 -26.91 -3.18 -28.89
N TYR A 86 -25.93 -3.07 -27.99
CA TYR A 86 -25.99 -2.17 -26.82
C TYR A 86 -24.79 -1.23 -26.72
N GLY A 87 -23.79 -1.37 -27.58
CA GLY A 87 -22.59 -0.52 -27.59
C GLY A 87 -21.52 -0.95 -26.57
N ALA A 88 -20.42 -0.21 -26.58
CA ALA A 88 -19.19 -0.54 -25.83
C ALA A 88 -19.40 -0.62 -24.31
N ASP A 89 -20.19 0.30 -23.76
CA ASP A 89 -20.41 0.41 -22.31
C ASP A 89 -21.31 -0.68 -21.72
N ALA A 90 -21.89 -1.55 -22.56
CA ALA A 90 -22.63 -2.73 -22.11
C ALA A 90 -21.72 -3.90 -21.69
N VAL A 91 -20.40 -3.79 -21.92
CA VAL A 91 -19.40 -4.78 -21.53
C VAL A 91 -18.49 -4.16 -20.47
N ALA A 92 -18.10 -4.97 -19.47
CA ALA A 92 -17.12 -4.57 -18.47
C ALA A 92 -16.11 -5.69 -18.20
N MET A 93 -14.92 -5.30 -17.73
CA MET A 93 -13.92 -6.23 -17.21
C MET A 93 -13.52 -5.88 -15.79
N TYR A 94 -13.41 -6.92 -14.95
CA TYR A 94 -12.91 -6.81 -13.59
C TYR A 94 -11.61 -7.59 -13.46
N GLY A 95 -10.49 -6.86 -13.47
CA GLY A 95 -9.14 -7.38 -13.37
C GLY A 95 -8.63 -7.50 -11.93
N SER A 96 -7.31 -7.63 -11.80
CA SER A 96 -6.66 -7.81 -10.50
C SER A 96 -5.22 -7.32 -10.52
N GLY A 97 -4.75 -6.70 -9.43
CA GLY A 97 -3.32 -6.44 -9.18
C GLY A 97 -2.48 -7.70 -8.93
N GLN A 98 -2.96 -8.86 -9.37
CA GLN A 98 -2.24 -10.14 -9.41
C GLN A 98 -2.08 -10.64 -10.85
N LEU A 99 -2.68 -9.95 -11.83
CA LEU A 99 -2.37 -10.19 -13.23
C LEU A 99 -0.94 -9.77 -13.51
N ASP A 100 -0.35 -10.38 -14.52
CA ASP A 100 0.86 -9.86 -15.14
C ASP A 100 0.58 -8.49 -15.78
N THR A 101 1.61 -7.65 -15.82
CA THR A 101 1.48 -6.29 -16.37
C THR A 101 1.09 -6.36 -17.84
N GLU A 102 1.62 -7.33 -18.58
CA GLU A 102 1.33 -7.57 -19.98
C GLU A 102 -0.15 -7.94 -20.20
N GLY A 103 -0.71 -8.81 -19.36
CA GLY A 103 -2.13 -9.18 -19.43
C GLY A 103 -3.05 -8.00 -19.12
N TRP A 104 -2.71 -7.19 -18.11
CA TRP A 104 -3.48 -5.97 -17.80
C TRP A 104 -3.37 -4.90 -18.89
N TYR A 105 -2.19 -4.77 -19.52
CA TYR A 105 -1.97 -3.89 -20.66
C TYR A 105 -2.83 -4.31 -21.86
N LEU A 106 -2.86 -5.60 -22.20
CA LEU A 106 -3.68 -6.13 -23.29
C LEU A 106 -5.18 -5.91 -23.03
N ALA A 107 -5.64 -6.13 -21.79
CA ALA A 107 -7.01 -5.84 -21.39
C ALA A 107 -7.36 -4.36 -21.55
N ASN A 108 -6.49 -3.44 -21.09
CA ASN A 108 -6.65 -2.00 -21.28
C ASN A 108 -6.76 -1.64 -22.76
N LYS A 109 -5.88 -2.19 -23.60
CA LYS A 109 -5.87 -1.92 -25.04
C LYS A 109 -7.16 -2.42 -25.71
N LEU A 110 -7.63 -3.61 -25.35
CA LEU A 110 -8.87 -4.16 -25.88
C LEU A 110 -10.07 -3.27 -25.53
N PHE A 111 -10.23 -2.89 -24.26
CA PHE A 111 -11.37 -2.08 -23.83
C PHE A 111 -11.31 -0.64 -24.36
N LYS A 112 -10.19 0.05 -24.13
CA LYS A 112 -10.09 1.48 -24.45
C LYS A 112 -9.87 1.74 -25.92
N ALA A 113 -8.96 1.01 -26.57
CA ALA A 113 -8.57 1.30 -27.94
C ALA A 113 -9.43 0.57 -28.98
N HIS A 114 -9.96 -0.61 -28.65
CA HIS A 114 -10.77 -1.39 -29.61
C HIS A 114 -12.28 -1.27 -29.36
N PHE A 115 -12.75 -1.51 -28.13
CA PHE A 115 -14.17 -1.35 -27.83
C PHE A 115 -14.57 0.12 -27.70
N GLY A 116 -13.66 0.99 -27.25
CA GLY A 116 -13.96 2.39 -27.00
C GLY A 116 -14.70 2.62 -25.68
N SER A 117 -14.48 1.77 -24.68
CA SER A 117 -15.07 1.90 -23.35
C SER A 117 -14.01 1.98 -22.25
N ASN A 118 -14.33 2.71 -21.19
CA ASN A 118 -13.54 2.78 -19.96
C ASN A 118 -14.07 1.85 -18.86
N HIS A 119 -15.02 0.95 -19.17
CA HIS A 119 -15.57 -0.02 -18.23
C HIS A 119 -14.61 -1.19 -17.95
N LEU A 120 -13.38 -0.86 -17.54
CA LEU A 120 -12.49 -1.79 -16.90
C LEU A 120 -12.03 -1.22 -15.56
N ASP A 121 -12.02 -2.07 -14.54
CA ASP A 121 -11.46 -1.75 -13.23
C ASP A 121 -10.84 -3.03 -12.63
N SER A 122 -10.21 -2.91 -11.48
CA SER A 122 -9.58 -4.05 -10.81
C SER A 122 -9.83 -4.04 -9.31
N ASN A 123 -9.56 -5.17 -8.65
CA ASN A 123 -9.57 -5.22 -7.19
C ASN A 123 -8.57 -4.26 -6.52
N SER A 124 -7.61 -3.67 -7.26
CA SER A 124 -6.70 -2.66 -6.72
C SER A 124 -7.43 -1.36 -6.38
N ARG A 125 -8.61 -1.10 -6.96
CA ARG A 125 -9.56 -0.06 -6.53
C ARG A 125 -9.97 -0.18 -5.06
N LEU A 126 -10.05 -1.42 -4.56
CA LEU A 126 -10.42 -1.75 -3.17
C LEU A 126 -9.23 -1.63 -2.20
N CYS A 127 -8.04 -1.31 -2.70
CA CYS A 127 -6.80 -1.32 -1.93
C CYS A 127 -6.04 0.01 -2.05
N MET A 128 -5.50 0.31 -3.24
CA MET A 128 -4.48 1.36 -3.42
C MET A 128 -5.05 2.71 -3.87
N ALA A 129 -6.29 2.76 -4.35
CA ALA A 129 -6.82 3.97 -5.00
C ALA A 129 -6.71 5.25 -4.14
N SER A 130 -6.90 5.15 -2.83
CA SER A 130 -6.75 6.30 -1.93
C SER A 130 -5.31 6.84 -1.89
N ALA A 131 -4.31 5.95 -1.87
CA ALA A 131 -2.90 6.31 -1.90
C ALA A 131 -2.50 6.89 -3.27
N VAL A 132 -2.99 6.30 -4.37
CA VAL A 132 -2.76 6.79 -5.73
C VAL A 132 -3.23 8.25 -5.87
N VAL A 133 -4.45 8.55 -5.44
CA VAL A 133 -4.97 9.92 -5.51
C VAL A 133 -4.18 10.86 -4.59
N ALA A 134 -3.83 10.41 -3.38
CA ALA A 134 -3.04 11.22 -2.45
C ALA A 134 -1.68 11.59 -3.04
N TYR A 135 -0.89 10.62 -3.49
CA TYR A 135 0.41 10.87 -4.10
C TYR A 135 0.33 11.76 -5.35
N ASN A 136 -0.62 11.52 -6.25
CA ASN A 136 -0.78 12.38 -7.43
C ASN A 136 -1.14 13.84 -7.06
N THR A 137 -1.97 14.03 -6.03
CA THR A 137 -2.45 15.37 -5.64
C THR A 137 -1.48 16.12 -4.74
N THR A 138 -0.58 15.44 -4.02
CA THR A 138 0.42 16.07 -3.15
C THR A 138 1.82 16.12 -3.77
N LEU A 139 2.24 15.04 -4.44
CA LEU A 139 3.60 14.89 -4.99
C LEU A 139 3.65 14.94 -6.52
N GLY A 140 2.49 14.96 -7.20
CA GLY A 140 2.41 15.09 -8.66
C GLY A 140 2.64 13.79 -9.45
N GLY A 141 2.86 12.67 -8.78
CA GLY A 141 3.02 11.36 -9.42
C GLY A 141 2.68 10.22 -8.47
N ASP A 142 2.21 9.10 -9.02
CA ASP A 142 1.91 7.90 -8.24
C ASP A 142 3.18 7.15 -7.81
N GLY A 143 3.06 6.46 -6.68
CA GLY A 143 4.10 5.63 -6.08
C GLY A 143 4.91 6.32 -4.99
N PRO A 144 5.45 5.53 -4.04
CA PRO A 144 6.27 6.08 -2.97
C PRO A 144 7.57 6.67 -3.51
N PRO A 145 8.03 7.83 -2.99
CA PRO A 145 9.34 8.41 -3.30
C PRO A 145 10.50 7.68 -2.61
N THR A 146 10.22 6.54 -1.96
CA THR A 146 11.12 5.75 -1.12
C THR A 146 11.25 4.31 -1.63
N CYS A 147 12.24 3.60 -1.13
CA CYS A 147 12.51 2.20 -1.43
C CYS A 147 12.78 1.39 -0.15
N TYR A 148 12.89 0.06 -0.26
CA TYR A 148 13.11 -0.79 0.94
C TYR A 148 14.48 -0.59 1.58
N ASP A 149 15.47 -0.11 0.83
CA ASP A 149 16.80 0.14 1.37
C ASP A 149 16.80 1.33 2.35
N ASP A 150 15.82 2.26 2.28
CA ASP A 150 15.66 3.36 3.24
C ASP A 150 15.52 2.89 4.70
N ILE A 151 15.08 1.64 4.93
CA ILE A 151 15.02 1.05 6.28
C ILE A 151 16.39 1.10 6.97
N SER A 152 17.50 0.93 6.23
CA SER A 152 18.84 0.96 6.84
C SER A 152 19.39 2.36 7.10
N HIS A 153 18.68 3.40 6.67
CA HIS A 153 19.10 4.80 6.79
C HIS A 153 18.18 5.62 7.71
N SER A 154 17.05 5.07 8.14
CA SER A 154 16.11 5.72 9.06
C SER A 154 16.53 5.60 10.53
N ASP A 155 16.39 6.66 11.31
CA ASP A 155 16.52 6.66 12.77
C ASP A 155 15.15 6.71 13.48
N CYS A 156 14.10 7.11 12.78
CA CYS A 156 12.72 7.01 13.23
C CYS A 156 11.84 6.33 12.16
N ILE A 157 11.20 5.22 12.54
CA ILE A 157 10.24 4.52 11.69
C ILE A 157 8.84 4.71 12.27
N PHE A 158 7.92 5.21 11.45
CA PHE A 158 6.53 5.45 11.81
C PHE A 158 5.60 4.54 11.01
N ILE A 159 4.89 3.62 11.67
CA ILE A 159 3.97 2.68 11.00
C ILE A 159 2.53 3.08 11.33
N ALA A 160 1.74 3.48 10.34
CA ALA A 160 0.34 3.87 10.53
C ALA A 160 -0.64 2.95 9.78
N GLY A 161 -1.65 2.44 10.48
CA GLY A 161 -2.71 1.63 9.90
C GLY A 161 -2.21 0.40 9.13
N SER A 162 -1.13 -0.24 9.63
CA SER A 162 -0.49 -1.37 8.97
C SER A 162 -0.05 -2.43 9.97
N ASN A 163 -0.58 -3.65 9.83
CA ASN A 163 -0.09 -4.82 10.53
C ASN A 163 1.00 -5.53 9.72
N MET A 164 2.16 -4.89 9.57
CA MET A 164 3.27 -5.37 8.75
C MET A 164 3.77 -6.75 9.17
N ALA A 165 3.70 -7.10 10.47
CA ALA A 165 4.10 -8.42 10.96
C ALA A 165 3.42 -9.59 10.23
N ASP A 166 2.14 -9.42 9.87
CA ASP A 166 1.34 -10.45 9.21
C ASP A 166 1.13 -10.18 7.71
N ALA A 167 0.99 -8.90 7.33
CA ALA A 167 0.68 -8.46 5.97
C ALA A 167 1.93 -8.33 5.08
N HIS A 168 3.04 -7.82 5.64
CA HIS A 168 4.32 -7.60 4.93
C HIS A 168 5.50 -8.20 5.73
N PRO A 169 5.49 -9.52 6.05
CA PRO A 169 6.34 -10.05 7.11
C PRO A 169 7.83 -9.88 6.83
N VAL A 170 8.25 -9.97 5.57
CA VAL A 170 9.67 -9.85 5.20
C VAL A 170 10.17 -8.42 5.42
N THR A 171 9.44 -7.40 4.97
CA THR A 171 9.76 -5.99 5.25
C THR A 171 9.78 -5.72 6.75
N PHE A 172 8.83 -6.27 7.51
CA PHE A 172 8.85 -6.13 8.97
C PHE A 172 10.05 -6.82 9.63
N GLN A 173 10.48 -7.98 9.13
CA GLN A 173 11.70 -8.62 9.62
C GLN A 173 12.96 -7.81 9.29
N LEU A 174 13.01 -7.10 8.16
CA LEU A 174 14.10 -6.17 7.86
C LEU A 174 14.16 -5.05 8.91
N ILE A 175 13.03 -4.42 9.22
CA ILE A 175 12.92 -3.41 10.28
C ILE A 175 13.39 -3.97 11.62
N ARG A 176 12.89 -5.13 12.04
CA ARG A 176 13.28 -5.75 13.32
C ARG A 176 14.77 -6.07 13.40
N LYS A 177 15.37 -6.61 12.32
CA LYS A 177 16.81 -6.92 12.28
C LYS A 177 17.66 -5.67 12.32
N PHE A 178 17.23 -4.61 11.64
CA PHE A 178 17.93 -3.33 11.65
C PHE A 178 17.87 -2.70 13.06
N ARG A 179 16.69 -2.63 13.67
CA ARG A 179 16.52 -2.09 15.04
C ARG A 179 17.25 -2.90 16.10
N ALA A 180 17.34 -4.22 15.97
CA ALA A 180 18.11 -5.04 16.92
C ALA A 180 19.61 -4.68 16.97
N LYS A 181 20.14 -4.02 15.93
CA LYS A 181 21.51 -3.51 15.88
C LYS A 181 21.62 -2.02 16.24
N ASN A 182 20.48 -1.31 16.26
CA ASN A 182 20.39 0.13 16.50
C ASN A 182 19.29 0.39 17.55
N PRO A 183 19.55 0.06 18.83
CA PRO A 183 18.54 0.11 19.88
C PRO A 183 18.03 1.54 20.17
N ASP A 184 18.80 2.56 19.80
CA ASP A 184 18.43 3.97 19.97
C ASP A 184 17.46 4.48 18.87
N HIS A 185 17.22 3.68 17.82
CA HIS A 185 16.30 4.06 16.74
C HIS A 185 14.85 3.77 17.13
N THR A 186 13.99 4.76 16.91
CA THR A 186 12.61 4.76 17.40
C THR A 186 11.66 4.10 16.41
N LEU A 187 10.78 3.22 16.90
CA LEU A 187 9.65 2.64 16.17
C LEU A 187 8.34 3.07 16.81
N ILE A 188 7.53 3.76 16.02
CA ILE A 188 6.21 4.22 16.41
C ILE A 188 5.18 3.42 15.62
N VAL A 189 4.13 2.94 16.28
CA VAL A 189 3.03 2.22 15.62
C VAL A 189 1.69 2.85 16.01
N VAL A 190 0.97 3.33 15.00
CA VAL A 190 -0.38 3.88 15.11
C VAL A 190 -1.37 2.88 14.52
N ASP A 191 -2.20 2.27 15.37
CA ASP A 191 -3.24 1.33 14.97
C ASP A 191 -4.27 1.25 16.11
N PRO A 192 -5.60 1.28 15.84
CA PRO A 192 -6.60 1.01 16.87
C PRO A 192 -6.43 -0.36 17.56
N ARG A 193 -5.73 -1.30 16.92
CA ARG A 193 -5.51 -2.67 17.38
C ARG A 193 -4.07 -2.88 17.83
N TYR A 194 -3.90 -3.49 19.00
CA TYR A 194 -2.59 -3.91 19.50
C TYR A 194 -2.13 -5.22 18.83
N THR A 195 -1.56 -5.11 17.63
CA THR A 195 -1.08 -6.23 16.81
C THR A 195 0.36 -6.69 17.17
N ASN A 196 0.86 -7.74 16.53
CA ASN A 196 2.27 -8.15 16.63
C ASN A 196 3.23 -7.05 16.14
N THR A 197 2.76 -6.18 15.24
CA THR A 197 3.49 -4.98 14.80
C THR A 197 3.61 -3.99 15.96
N ALA A 198 2.47 -3.64 16.58
CA ALA A 198 2.41 -2.75 17.73
C ALA A 198 3.23 -3.24 18.94
N LYS A 199 3.23 -4.55 19.20
CA LYS A 199 4.03 -5.16 20.27
C LYS A 199 5.54 -4.91 20.15
N SER A 200 6.03 -4.60 18.95
CA SER A 200 7.45 -4.32 18.70
C SER A 200 7.81 -2.83 18.79
N ALA A 201 6.81 -1.96 18.96
CA ALA A 201 6.97 -0.51 18.98
C ALA A 201 7.55 -0.02 20.31
N ASP A 202 8.31 1.07 20.26
CA ASP A 202 8.69 1.83 21.44
C ASP A 202 7.54 2.76 21.88
N ILE A 203 6.80 3.27 20.89
CA ILE A 203 5.60 4.10 21.10
C ILE A 203 4.43 3.46 20.35
N TYR A 204 3.41 2.99 21.08
CA TYR A 204 2.16 2.52 20.50
C TYR A 204 1.06 3.57 20.70
N VAL A 205 0.40 3.96 19.62
CA VAL A 205 -0.68 4.94 19.62
C VAL A 205 -2.00 4.25 19.26
N PRO A 206 -2.88 4.01 20.25
CA PRO A 206 -4.19 3.37 20.02
C PRO A 206 -5.20 4.37 19.48
N VAL A 207 -4.95 4.91 18.28
CA VAL A 207 -5.84 5.90 17.65
C VAL A 207 -7.27 5.33 17.52
N LYS A 208 -8.28 6.16 17.79
CA LYS A 208 -9.68 5.81 17.55
C LYS A 208 -9.89 5.53 16.07
N PRO A 209 -10.72 4.53 15.66
CA PRO A 209 -11.06 4.33 14.26
C PRO A 209 -11.57 5.61 13.60
N GLY A 210 -10.85 6.10 12.58
CA GLY A 210 -11.17 7.34 11.89
C GLY A 210 -10.48 8.60 12.43
N GLY A 211 -9.82 8.53 13.58
CA GLY A 211 -9.13 9.64 14.24
C GLY A 211 -7.77 10.02 13.64
N ASP A 212 -7.34 9.36 12.55
CA ASP A 212 -5.99 9.49 11.98
C ASP A 212 -5.67 10.92 11.52
N ILE A 213 -6.62 11.60 10.85
CA ILE A 213 -6.43 12.99 10.38
C ILE A 213 -6.25 13.93 11.58
N ALA A 214 -7.07 13.76 12.63
CA ALA A 214 -6.98 14.57 13.83
C ALA A 214 -5.62 14.36 14.54
N LEU A 215 -5.15 13.11 14.61
CA LEU A 215 -3.83 12.78 15.12
C LEU A 215 -2.72 13.48 14.32
N PHE A 216 -2.73 13.38 12.99
CA PHE A 216 -1.69 13.97 12.14
C PHE A 216 -1.72 15.51 12.20
N HIS A 217 -2.90 16.12 12.21
CA HIS A 217 -3.03 17.57 12.41
C HIS A 217 -2.57 18.02 13.79
N ALA A 218 -2.81 17.23 14.85
CA ALA A 218 -2.31 17.53 16.18
C ALA A 218 -0.77 17.50 16.22
N ILE A 219 -0.14 16.50 15.59
CA ILE A 219 1.32 16.41 15.43
C ILE A 219 1.84 17.64 14.65
N ALA A 220 1.20 18.00 13.53
CA ALA A 220 1.57 19.17 12.73
C ALA A 220 1.51 20.46 13.54
N LYS A 221 0.42 20.68 14.31
CA LYS A 221 0.29 21.84 15.21
C LYS A 221 1.43 21.91 16.22
N ILE A 222 1.84 20.78 16.80
CA ILE A 222 2.93 20.75 17.78
C ILE A 222 4.27 21.09 17.10
N ILE A 223 4.53 20.55 15.90
CA ILE A 223 5.73 20.88 15.11
C ILE A 223 5.79 22.39 14.80
N ILE A 224 4.69 22.96 14.33
CA ILE A 224 4.60 24.39 13.98
C ILE A 224 4.75 25.26 15.23
N ALA A 225 4.05 24.95 16.32
CA ALA A 225 4.09 25.72 17.56
C ALA A 225 5.48 25.70 18.23
N ARG A 226 6.31 24.70 17.92
CA ARG A 226 7.69 24.58 18.40
C ARG A 226 8.72 25.08 17.38
N GLU A 227 8.28 25.73 16.31
CA GLU A 227 9.14 26.27 15.25
C GLU A 227 10.07 25.21 14.64
N ALA A 228 9.62 23.95 14.62
CA ALA A 228 10.41 22.81 14.17
C ALA A 228 10.14 22.39 12.71
N ALA A 229 9.31 23.15 11.99
CA ALA A 229 9.13 22.95 10.56
C ALA A 229 10.41 23.31 9.79
N ASP A 230 10.70 22.59 8.72
CA ASP A 230 11.78 22.93 7.80
C ASP A 230 11.32 24.11 6.91
N THR A 231 11.49 25.32 7.43
CA THR A 231 11.02 26.56 6.77
C THR A 231 11.64 26.76 5.39
N GLU A 232 12.92 26.45 5.20
CA GLU A 232 13.57 26.56 3.88
C GLU A 232 12.94 25.57 2.89
N PHE A 233 12.73 24.32 3.30
CA PHE A 233 12.08 23.33 2.46
C PHE A 233 10.64 23.73 2.13
N VAL A 234 9.87 24.14 3.13
CA VAL A 234 8.45 24.52 2.99
C VAL A 234 8.31 25.69 2.02
N GLU A 235 9.10 26.76 2.19
CA GLU A 235 9.05 27.95 1.33
C GLU A 235 9.42 27.63 -0.13
N ARG A 236 10.37 26.72 -0.33
CA ARG A 236 10.94 26.46 -1.66
C ARG A 236 10.20 25.38 -2.45
N TYR A 237 9.65 24.38 -1.77
CA TYR A 237 9.20 23.14 -2.40
C TYR A 237 7.74 22.77 -2.10
N THR A 238 7.01 23.59 -1.34
CA THR A 238 5.59 23.36 -1.05
C THR A 238 4.73 24.55 -1.47
N ASN A 239 3.41 24.40 -1.41
CA ASN A 239 2.44 25.45 -1.66
C ASN A 239 1.40 25.45 -0.54
N ASN A 240 0.69 26.57 -0.34
CA ASN A 240 -0.43 26.71 0.60
C ASN A 240 -0.07 26.49 2.09
N PHE A 241 1.19 26.71 2.49
CA PHE A 241 1.59 26.56 3.89
C PHE A 241 0.82 27.51 4.82
N ASP A 242 0.69 28.79 4.46
CA ASP A 242 -0.05 29.76 5.27
C ASP A 242 -1.53 29.38 5.44
N ASP A 243 -2.16 28.89 4.37
CA ASP A 243 -3.54 28.39 4.42
C ASP A 243 -3.66 27.15 5.32
N TYR A 244 -2.66 26.26 5.29
CA TYR A 244 -2.60 25.09 6.17
C TYR A 244 -2.46 25.50 7.64
N VAL A 245 -1.57 26.45 7.95
CA VAL A 245 -1.41 27.00 9.30
C VAL A 245 -2.71 27.67 9.78
N ALA A 246 -3.36 28.47 8.92
CA ALA A 246 -4.63 29.13 9.24
C ALA A 246 -5.75 28.10 9.52
N MET A 247 -5.86 27.07 8.67
CA MET A 247 -6.81 25.97 8.89
C MET A 247 -6.55 25.25 10.21
N LEU A 248 -5.29 24.94 10.53
CA LEU A 248 -4.93 24.31 11.79
C LEU A 248 -5.21 25.20 13.00
N ALA A 249 -5.16 26.53 12.86
CA ALA A 249 -5.43 27.49 13.94
C ALA A 249 -6.88 27.44 14.43
N ASP A 250 -7.83 27.09 13.55
CA ASP A 250 -9.26 26.96 13.89
C ASP A 250 -9.55 25.81 14.87
N TYR A 251 -8.63 24.84 14.99
CA TYR A 251 -8.78 23.69 15.87
C TYR A 251 -7.89 23.80 17.11
N ARG A 252 -8.50 23.68 18.30
CA ARG A 252 -7.74 23.53 19.55
C ARG A 252 -7.00 22.20 19.57
N LEU A 253 -5.80 22.17 20.15
CA LEU A 253 -4.99 20.95 20.21
C LEU A 253 -5.70 19.84 21.01
N GLU A 254 -6.40 20.19 22.08
CA GLU A 254 -7.16 19.25 22.91
C GLU A 254 -8.34 18.65 22.14
N TYR A 255 -8.97 19.44 21.25
CA TYR A 255 -10.06 18.95 20.39
C TYR A 255 -9.54 17.89 19.41
N LEU A 256 -8.39 18.13 18.77
CA LEU A 256 -7.78 17.15 17.87
C LEU A 256 -7.36 15.87 18.62
N ALA A 257 -6.85 16.00 19.85
CA ALA A 257 -6.52 14.85 20.70
C ALA A 257 -7.77 14.01 21.05
N GLU A 258 -8.89 14.68 21.39
CA GLU A 258 -10.18 14.03 21.66
C GLU A 258 -10.74 13.32 20.42
N GLU A 259 -10.72 13.97 19.25
CA GLU A 259 -11.16 13.36 17.99
C GLU A 259 -10.28 12.18 17.57
N ALA A 260 -8.96 12.29 17.78
CA ALA A 260 -8.02 11.19 17.60
C ALA A 260 -8.26 10.05 18.61
N GLY A 261 -8.87 10.34 19.77
CA GLY A 261 -8.98 9.42 20.89
C GLY A 261 -7.63 9.05 21.50
N VAL A 262 -6.68 10.00 21.51
CA VAL A 262 -5.30 9.81 21.98
C VAL A 262 -4.98 10.88 23.01
N GLU A 263 -4.39 10.46 24.13
CA GLU A 263 -3.92 11.39 25.17
C GLU A 263 -2.90 12.39 24.59
N LEU A 264 -3.06 13.67 24.92
CA LEU A 264 -2.21 14.73 24.37
C LEU A 264 -0.72 14.47 24.62
N ALA A 265 -0.36 14.00 25.81
CA ALA A 265 1.03 13.68 26.15
C ALA A 265 1.64 12.60 25.22
N LEU A 266 0.83 11.66 24.73
CA LEU A 266 1.29 10.65 23.78
C LEU A 266 1.47 11.25 22.37
N ILE A 267 0.61 12.19 21.98
CA ILE A 267 0.77 12.94 20.72
C ILE A 267 2.05 13.79 20.78
N GLU A 268 2.30 14.47 21.89
CA GLU A 268 3.54 15.22 22.12
C GLU A 268 4.77 14.33 22.06
N GLN A 269 4.70 13.12 22.62
CA GLN A 269 5.79 12.14 22.54
C GLN A 269 6.09 11.72 21.10
N VAL A 270 5.06 11.54 20.26
CA VAL A 270 5.24 11.24 18.82
C VAL A 270 5.85 12.44 18.10
N ALA A 271 5.34 13.65 18.36
CA ALA A 271 5.88 14.88 17.77
C ALA A 271 7.34 15.11 18.17
N ASP A 272 7.72 14.83 19.42
CA ASP A 272 9.11 14.87 19.89
C ASP A 272 10.01 13.92 19.10
N ALA A 273 9.56 12.70 18.84
CA ALA A 273 10.32 11.74 18.06
C ALA A 273 10.50 12.21 16.60
N PHE A 274 9.46 12.80 16.00
CA PHE A 274 9.53 13.35 14.66
C PHE A 274 10.52 14.52 14.57
N ILE A 275 10.43 15.47 15.51
CA ILE A 275 11.29 16.66 15.56
C ILE A 275 12.76 16.28 15.78
N LYS A 276 13.03 15.25 16.59
CA LYS A 276 14.40 14.79 16.89
C LYS A 276 15.01 13.94 15.77
N SER A 277 14.18 13.32 14.93
CA SER A 277 14.65 12.38 13.92
C SER A 277 15.42 13.09 12.81
N GLU A 278 16.57 12.53 12.45
CA GLU A 278 17.30 12.95 11.26
C GLU A 278 16.62 12.41 10.00
N ASN A 279 16.17 11.15 10.02
CA ASN A 279 15.60 10.43 8.88
C ASN A 279 14.30 9.71 9.29
N LEU A 280 13.17 10.37 9.03
CA LEU A 280 11.82 9.86 9.31
C LEU A 280 11.28 9.05 8.12
N LEU A 281 11.12 7.74 8.31
CA LEU A 281 10.52 6.84 7.33
C LEU A 281 9.14 6.36 7.80
N SER A 282 8.09 6.68 7.05
CA SER A 282 6.74 6.23 7.37
C SER A 282 6.31 5.05 6.51
N PHE A 283 5.70 4.03 7.11
CA PHE A 283 5.02 2.95 6.40
C PHE A 283 3.52 2.99 6.70
N TYR A 284 2.68 2.94 5.67
CA TYR A 284 1.22 2.92 5.86
C TYR A 284 0.51 2.04 4.84
N CYS A 285 -0.70 1.57 5.16
CA CYS A 285 -1.41 0.57 4.35
C CYS A 285 -2.93 0.81 4.39
N VAL A 286 -3.71 -0.27 4.27
CA VAL A 286 -5.18 -0.24 4.17
C VAL A 286 -5.89 0.39 5.37
N GLY A 287 -5.26 0.51 6.55
CA GLY A 287 -5.86 1.23 7.67
C GLY A 287 -6.09 2.72 7.38
N LEU A 288 -5.23 3.32 6.55
CA LEU A 288 -5.48 4.67 6.01
C LEU A 288 -6.28 4.59 4.71
N GLY A 289 -6.00 3.61 3.85
CA GLY A 289 -6.56 3.56 2.49
C GLY A 289 -8.05 3.16 2.41
N GLN A 290 -8.52 2.20 3.21
CA GLN A 290 -9.89 1.68 3.17
C GLN A 290 -10.83 2.51 4.06
N SER A 291 -11.05 3.74 3.63
CA SER A 291 -11.87 4.73 4.33
C SER A 291 -12.59 5.63 3.33
N SER A 292 -13.77 6.13 3.71
CA SER A 292 -14.47 7.17 2.93
C SER A 292 -13.67 8.46 2.79
N VAL A 293 -12.71 8.70 3.70
CA VAL A 293 -11.78 9.83 3.69
C VAL A 293 -10.33 9.34 3.52
N GLY A 294 -10.13 8.18 2.87
CA GLY A 294 -8.82 7.55 2.75
C GLY A 294 -7.78 8.46 2.10
N THR A 295 -8.12 9.15 1.01
CA THR A 295 -7.23 10.13 0.37
C THR A 295 -6.75 11.19 1.36
N ALA A 296 -7.64 11.82 2.11
CA ALA A 296 -7.29 12.86 3.09
C ALA A 296 -6.37 12.32 4.21
N LYS A 297 -6.57 11.08 4.67
CA LYS A 297 -5.66 10.44 5.64
C LYS A 297 -4.24 10.31 5.10
N ASN A 298 -4.12 9.90 3.84
CA ASN A 298 -2.82 9.71 3.19
C ASN A 298 -2.14 11.07 2.97
N GLN A 299 -2.90 12.09 2.54
CA GLN A 299 -2.42 13.47 2.38
C GLN A 299 -1.90 14.03 3.70
N ALA A 300 -2.69 13.97 4.79
CA ALA A 300 -2.28 14.49 6.09
C ALA A 300 -0.99 13.82 6.63
N LEU A 301 -0.74 12.54 6.32
CA LEU A 301 0.54 11.90 6.64
C LEU A 301 1.68 12.42 5.76
N ILE A 302 1.46 12.58 4.45
CA ILE A 302 2.45 13.14 3.52
C ILE A 302 2.80 14.58 3.93
N ASP A 303 1.81 15.38 4.34
CA ASP A 303 2.00 16.76 4.78
C ASP A 303 2.95 16.86 5.98
N LEU A 304 2.96 15.88 6.89
CA LEU A 304 3.95 15.83 7.98
C LEU A 304 5.38 15.66 7.47
N HIS A 305 5.58 14.85 6.42
CA HIS A 305 6.89 14.73 5.79
C HIS A 305 7.31 16.01 5.08
N LEU A 306 6.38 16.66 4.37
CA LEU A 306 6.64 17.93 3.69
C LEU A 306 6.94 19.05 4.69
N LEU A 307 6.22 19.10 5.82
CA LEU A 307 6.43 20.07 6.90
C LEU A 307 7.83 20.00 7.51
N LEU A 308 8.41 18.79 7.56
CA LEU A 308 9.72 18.53 8.15
C LEU A 308 10.85 18.39 7.12
N GLY A 309 10.57 18.54 5.81
CA GLY A 309 11.55 18.24 4.75
C GLY A 309 12.01 16.77 4.71
N GLN A 310 11.24 15.85 5.30
CA GLN A 310 11.56 14.43 5.46
C GLN A 310 11.17 13.62 4.21
N ILE A 311 11.73 13.96 3.04
CA ILE A 311 11.46 13.33 1.74
C ILE A 311 12.64 13.54 0.78
N CYS A 312 12.77 12.70 -0.26
CA CYS A 312 13.81 12.81 -1.31
C CYS A 312 15.26 12.73 -0.77
N ARG A 313 15.47 12.02 0.35
CA ARG A 313 16.78 11.67 0.91
C ARG A 313 16.74 10.27 1.48
N GLU A 314 17.91 9.63 1.58
CA GLU A 314 18.03 8.27 2.10
C GLU A 314 17.44 8.16 3.51
N GLY A 315 16.58 7.17 3.72
CA GLY A 315 15.98 6.91 5.02
C GLY A 315 14.79 7.78 5.38
N ALA A 316 14.34 8.69 4.52
CA ALA A 316 13.23 9.59 4.82
C ALA A 316 12.14 9.61 3.74
N GLY A 317 10.88 9.50 4.15
CA GLY A 317 9.75 9.70 3.26
C GLY A 317 8.49 8.90 3.61
N PRO A 318 7.35 9.26 2.99
CA PRO A 318 6.10 8.53 3.12
C PRO A 318 6.07 7.31 2.20
N PHE A 319 6.04 6.10 2.76
CA PHE A 319 6.00 4.83 2.04
C PHE A 319 4.63 4.13 2.16
N SER A 320 3.79 4.26 1.15
CA SER A 320 2.57 3.45 1.02
C SER A 320 2.91 2.00 0.67
N LEU A 321 2.54 1.08 1.57
CA LEU A 321 2.71 -0.34 1.37
C LEU A 321 1.63 -0.89 0.43
N THR A 322 2.06 -1.44 -0.69
CA THR A 322 1.15 -2.12 -1.61
C THR A 322 0.79 -3.51 -1.10
N GLY A 323 -0.50 -3.85 -1.11
CA GLY A 323 -0.99 -5.16 -0.66
C GLY A 323 -0.76 -6.29 -1.66
N GLN A 324 -0.99 -6.04 -2.95
CA GLN A 324 -0.95 -7.05 -4.01
C GLN A 324 0.40 -7.07 -4.75
N PRO A 325 0.82 -8.20 -5.32
CA PRO A 325 2.15 -8.35 -5.93
C PRO A 325 2.38 -7.45 -7.15
N ASN A 326 1.32 -7.08 -7.88
CA ASN A 326 1.42 -6.29 -9.11
C ASN A 326 0.28 -5.26 -9.22
N ALA A 327 -0.12 -4.65 -8.09
CA ALA A 327 -1.06 -3.52 -8.16
C ALA A 327 -0.38 -2.21 -8.61
N MET A 328 0.96 -2.15 -8.51
CA MET A 328 1.77 -1.00 -8.92
C MET A 328 2.12 -1.03 -10.42
N GLY A 329 2.33 -2.21 -11.00
CA GLY A 329 2.75 -2.40 -12.40
C GLY A 329 1.57 -2.41 -13.36
#